data_AF-A0AAV7H282-F1
#
_entry.id   AF-A0AAV7H282-F1
#
_cell.length_a   1.000
_cell.length_b   1.000
_cell.length_c   1.000
_cell.angle_alpha   90.00
_cell.angle_beta   90.00
_cell.angle_gamma   90.00
#
_symmetry.space_group_name_H-M   'P 1'
#
loop_
_entity.id
_entity.type
_entity.pdbx_description
1 polymer ?
#
loop_
_entity_poly.entity_id
_entity_poly.type
_entity_poly.pdbx_seq_one_letter_code
_entity_poly.pdbx_strand_id
1 'polypeptide(L)' 'MFILELTHKAWAHAQERYRTTIEKHDIVAALNETDYCDFLVDIRTTKEVMEPAPPTAIPGGPYDPMYYYDLLYYRNN' A
#
# COMPACT_ATOMS: atom_id res chain seq x y z
N MET A 1 10.42 -22.41 -16.53
CA MET A 1 9.79 -21.34 -17.34
C MET A 1 8.99 -20.45 -16.39
N PHE A 2 9.35 -19.18 -16.23
CA PHE A 2 8.93 -18.34 -15.10
C PHE A 2 7.40 -18.14 -14.95
N ILE A 3 6.73 -17.61 -15.98
CA ILE A 3 5.32 -17.19 -15.89
C ILE A 3 4.38 -18.38 -15.60
N LEU A 4 4.63 -19.55 -16.21
CA LEU A 4 3.77 -20.72 -16.01
C LEU A 4 3.88 -21.28 -14.59
N GLU A 5 5.10 -21.40 -14.07
CA GLU A 5 5.34 -21.92 -12.71
C GLU A 5 4.71 -21.01 -11.65
N LEU A 6 4.87 -19.69 -11.80
CA LEU A 6 4.25 -18.71 -10.92
C LEU A 6 2.71 -18.75 -10.99
N THR A 7 2.16 -18.83 -12.20
CA THR A 7 0.70 -18.88 -12.40
C THR A 7 0.09 -20.11 -11.76
N HIS A 8 0.74 -21.28 -11.89
CA HIS A 8 0.22 -22.52 -11.33
C HIS A 8 0.23 -22.52 -9.79
N LYS A 9 1.30 -22.00 -9.17
CA LYS A 9 1.34 -21.83 -7.71
C LYS A 9 0.33 -20.80 -7.20
N ALA A 10 0.24 -19.63 -7.84
CA ALA A 10 -0.74 -18.61 -7.46
C ALA A 10 -2.18 -19.11 -7.63
N TRP A 11 -2.46 -19.93 -8.65
CA TRP A 11 -3.75 -20.58 -8.83
C TRP A 11 -4.11 -21.53 -7.68
N ALA A 12 -3.14 -22.30 -7.16
CA ALA A 12 -3.38 -23.18 -6.01
C ALA A 12 -3.90 -22.41 -4.79
N HIS A 13 -3.31 -21.26 -4.46
CA HIS A 13 -3.79 -20.39 -3.37
C HIS A 13 -5.17 -19.77 -3.64
N ALA A 14 -5.51 -19.49 -4.90
CA ALA A 14 -6.85 -19.06 -5.27
C ALA A 14 -7.88 -20.18 -5.05
N GLN A 15 -7.52 -21.41 -5.44
CA GLN A 15 -8.36 -22.61 -5.28
C GLN A 15 -8.61 -22.99 -3.82
N GLU A 16 -7.61 -22.87 -2.95
CA GLU A 16 -7.75 -23.09 -1.50
C GLU A 16 -8.83 -22.20 -0.87
N ARG A 17 -9.09 -21.04 -1.49
CA ARG A 17 -10.12 -20.08 -1.07
C ARG A 17 -11.38 -20.13 -1.92
N TYR A 18 -11.54 -21.16 -2.76
CA TYR A 18 -12.67 -21.34 -3.68
C TYR A 18 -12.90 -20.14 -4.62
N ARG A 19 -11.84 -19.41 -4.96
CA ARG A 19 -11.90 -18.29 -5.92
C ARG A 19 -11.47 -18.75 -7.30
N THR A 20 -12.11 -18.18 -8.31
CA THR A 20 -11.80 -18.41 -9.74
C THR A 20 -10.96 -17.29 -10.35
N THR A 21 -10.61 -16.28 -9.55
CA THR A 21 -9.80 -15.14 -9.93
C THR A 21 -8.55 -15.13 -9.05
N ILE A 22 -7.36 -15.07 -9.68
CA ILE A 22 -6.09 -14.89 -8.97
C ILE A 22 -6.01 -13.43 -8.53
N GLU A 23 -5.77 -13.21 -7.24
CA GLU A 23 -5.57 -11.88 -6.67
C GLU A 23 -4.11 -11.64 -6.33
N LYS A 24 -3.76 -10.39 -6.05
CA LYS A 24 -2.38 -10.00 -5.73
C LYS A 24 -1.83 -10.75 -4.52
N HIS A 25 -2.65 -11.05 -3.52
CA HIS A 25 -2.19 -11.80 -2.34
C HIS A 25 -1.82 -13.25 -2.66
N ASP A 26 -2.46 -13.87 -3.67
CA ASP A 26 -2.13 -15.23 -4.11
C ASP A 26 -0.75 -15.26 -4.78
N ILE A 27 -0.45 -14.23 -5.56
CA ILE A 27 0.87 -14.03 -6.17
C ILE A 27 1.91 -13.80 -5.07
N VAL A 28 1.60 -12.98 -4.04
CA VAL A 28 2.52 -12.76 -2.91
C VAL A 28 2.80 -14.06 -2.16
N ALA A 29 1.78 -14.88 -1.89
CA ALA A 29 1.96 -16.19 -1.26
C ALA A 29 2.86 -17.11 -2.10
N ALA A 30 2.56 -17.26 -3.39
CA ALA A 30 3.34 -18.10 -4.31
C ALA A 30 4.81 -17.63 -4.44
N LEU A 31 5.05 -16.32 -4.41
CA LEU A 31 6.39 -15.74 -4.44
C LEU A 31 7.18 -16.01 -3.15
N ASN A 32 6.53 -16.01 -1.98
CA ASN A 32 7.20 -16.34 -0.71
C ASN A 32 7.65 -17.81 -0.65
N GLU A 33 6.99 -18.69 -1.40
CA GLU A 33 7.31 -20.12 -1.50
C GLU A 33 8.26 -20.47 -2.67
N THR A 34 8.79 -19.45 -3.35
CA THR A 34 9.60 -19.66 -4.55
C THR A 34 10.95 -18.97 -4.43
N ASP A 35 11.99 -19.75 -4.12
CA ASP A 35 13.34 -19.24 -3.80
C ASP A 35 14.00 -18.44 -4.94
N TYR A 36 13.67 -18.75 -6.20
CA TYR A 36 14.23 -18.04 -7.35
C TYR A 36 13.53 -16.71 -7.66
N CYS A 37 12.46 -16.36 -6.91
CA CYS A 37 11.67 -15.15 -7.13
C CYS A 37 12.16 -13.94 -6.32
N ASP A 38 13.34 -14.01 -5.70
CA ASP A 38 13.91 -12.93 -4.87
C ASP A 38 14.10 -11.61 -5.65
N PHE A 39 14.30 -11.69 -6.97
CA PHE A 39 14.38 -10.51 -7.84
C PHE A 39 13.08 -9.68 -7.91
N LEU A 40 11.96 -10.20 -7.39
CA LEU A 40 10.67 -9.51 -7.37
C LEU A 40 10.39 -8.75 -6.06
N VAL A 41 11.29 -8.77 -5.08
CA VAL A 41 11.12 -8.07 -3.81
C VAL A 41 10.87 -6.57 -4.01
N ASP A 42 11.66 -5.92 -4.88
CA ASP A 42 11.53 -4.48 -5.13
C ASP A 42 10.30 -4.12 -5.99
N ILE A 43 9.83 -5.05 -6.82
CA ILE A 43 8.68 -4.85 -7.72
C ILE A 43 7.35 -5.11 -7.01
N ARG A 44 7.35 -5.80 -5.86
CA ARG A 44 6.19 -5.95 -4.97
C ARG A 44 5.74 -4.58 -4.50
N THR A 45 4.92 -3.97 -5.33
CA THR A 45 4.44 -2.61 -5.13
C THR A 45 3.30 -2.73 -4.12
N THR A 46 3.58 -2.97 -2.85
CA THR A 46 2.62 -2.73 -1.77
C THR A 46 2.53 -1.22 -1.60
N LYS A 47 2.01 -0.55 -2.62
CA LYS A 47 1.41 0.76 -2.45
C LYS A 47 0.20 0.55 -1.56
N GLU A 48 0.43 0.44 -0.25
CA GLU A 48 -0.20 1.44 0.59
C GLU A 48 0.33 2.75 0.01
N VAL A 49 -0.46 3.39 -0.86
CA VAL A 49 -0.36 4.83 -0.95
C VAL A 49 -0.68 5.25 0.46
N MET A 50 0.36 5.42 1.28
CA MET A 50 0.26 6.25 2.45
C MET A 50 -0.23 7.56 1.85
N GLU A 51 -1.55 7.81 1.97
CA GLU A 51 -2.06 9.15 1.76
C GLU A 51 -1.07 10.05 2.48
N PRO A 52 -0.54 11.08 1.82
CA PRO A 52 0.45 11.94 2.45
C PRO A 52 -0.12 12.30 3.82
N ALA A 53 0.52 11.81 4.87
CA ALA A 53 0.08 12.11 6.23
C ALA A 53 -0.09 13.62 6.27
N PRO A 54 -1.25 14.14 6.73
CA PRO A 54 -1.45 15.58 6.80
C PRO A 54 -0.20 16.14 7.50
N PRO A 55 0.46 17.15 6.91
CA PRO A 55 1.77 17.59 7.36
C PRO A 55 1.71 17.74 8.87
N THR A 56 2.48 16.91 9.57
CA THR A 56 2.57 16.84 11.02
C THR A 56 2.45 18.26 11.54
N ALA A 57 1.40 18.55 12.32
CA ALA A 57 1.17 19.87 12.87
C ALA A 57 2.44 20.27 13.64
N ILE A 58 3.31 21.04 12.99
CA ILE A 58 4.40 21.73 13.66
C ILE A 58 3.68 22.76 14.53
N PRO A 59 3.86 22.76 15.85
CA PRO A 59 3.25 23.77 16.70
C PRO A 59 3.66 25.15 16.19
N GLY A 60 2.68 25.95 15.74
CA GLY A 60 2.93 27.28 15.13
C GLY A 60 3.24 27.29 13.62
N GLY A 61 3.04 26.17 12.91
CA GLY A 61 3.14 26.11 11.46
C GLY A 61 1.85 26.58 10.75
N PRO A 62 1.92 26.96 9.45
CA PRO A 62 0.77 27.45 8.68
C PRO A 62 -0.35 26.42 8.45
N TYR A 63 -0.15 25.17 8.86
CA TYR A 63 -1.13 24.08 8.80
C TYR A 63 -1.67 23.68 10.18
N ASP A 64 -1.33 24.42 11.24
CA ASP A 64 -1.90 24.24 12.58
C ASP A 64 -3.36 24.72 12.58
N PRO A 65 -4.35 23.88 12.97
CA PRO A 65 -5.75 24.29 13.10
C PRO A 65 -5.95 25.55 13.95
N MET A 66 -5.10 25.80 14.96
CA MET A 66 -5.18 27.02 15.77
C MET A 66 -4.82 28.29 15.00
N TYR A 67 -3.90 28.22 14.04
CA TYR A 67 -3.51 29.37 13.23
C TYR A 67 -4.68 29.90 12.39
N TYR A 68 -5.58 29.01 11.95
CA TYR A 68 -6.78 29.40 11.21
C TYR A 68 -7.79 30.15 12.09
N TYR A 69 -7.96 29.74 13.35
CA TYR A 69 -8.86 30.42 14.29
C TYR A 69 -8.35 31.82 14.68
N ASP A 70 -7.05 31.97 14.93
CA ASP A 70 -6.46 33.27 15.27
C ASP A 70 -6.61 34.29 14.14
N LEU A 71 -6.34 33.90 12.88
CA LEU A 71 -6.49 34.80 11.73
C LEU A 71 -7.94 35.25 11.51
N LEU A 72 -8.92 34.37 11.73
CA LEU A 72 -10.34 34.74 11.62
C LEU A 72 -10.76 35.67 12.75
N TYR A 73 -10.19 35.52 13.94
CA TYR A 73 -10.45 36.42 15.07
C TYR A 73 -9.93 37.83 14.80
N TYR A 74 -8.70 37.95 14.29
CA TYR A 74 -8.11 39.25 13.96
C TYR A 74 -8.72 39.91 12.73
N ARG A 75 -9.30 39.15 11.79
CA ARG A 75 -9.96 39.71 10.61
C ARG A 75 -11.35 40.31 10.91
N ASN A 76 -12.01 39.85 11.98
CA ASN A 76 -13.38 40.25 12.33
C ASN A 76 -13.44 41.29 13.47
N ASN A 77 -12.31 41.86 13.86
CA ASN A 77 -12.19 43.06 14.70
C ASN A 77 -11.51 44.18 13.91
#